data_AF-A0A4R0PMY2-F1
#
_entry.id   AF-A0A4R0PMY2-F1
#
_cell.length_a   1.000
_cell.length_b   1.000
_cell.length_c   1.000
_cell.angle_alpha   90.00
_cell.angle_beta   90.00
_cell.angle_gamma   90.00
#
_symmetry.space_group_name_H-M   'P 1'
#
loop_
_entity.id
_entity.type
_entity.pdbx_description
1 polymer ?
#
loop_
_entity_poly.entity_id
_entity_poly.type
_entity_poly.pdbx_seq_one_letter_code
_entity_poly.pdbx_strand_id
1 'polypeptide(L)'
;MKNIALLVGNHFNDLGTGVTWTNLLNKITDFCGVSQQIVFHDKKPFPLLYEEIFLSALQRNGRIEEKALKIFIAEQVAKITQNEIHEAIRALQPAHVMTTNYDYSLQGIAPAKNLGIVNETLYSIFRKNECDRTTYWHLHGESNYPLSINLGYEHYCGQLQNMRNYVVNGTSYQSRLVKKDPLEKRLAEKGSLAIQSWIDLFFTHDVHIFGLGLDFVENDLWWLLTYRARSKFYKNKIQIKNKIYYYIPKDYVSSSQYKLDLFKANNVEIVQLPMPSKLEYYRSVIQYIHEI
;
A
#
# COMPACT_ATOMS: atom_id res chain seq x y z
N MET A 1 12.23 -17.54 13.82
CA MET A 1 12.32 -16.23 13.16
C MET A 1 10.92 -15.66 13.14
N LYS A 2 10.72 -14.46 13.71
CA LYS A 2 9.39 -13.87 13.87
C LYS A 2 8.75 -13.70 12.49
N ASN A 3 7.56 -14.25 12.30
CA ASN A 3 6.85 -14.30 11.01
C ASN A 3 6.18 -12.93 10.72
N ILE A 4 6.98 -11.88 10.78
CA ILE A 4 6.57 -10.47 10.73
C ILE A 4 6.56 -10.00 9.28
N ALA A 5 5.44 -9.39 8.90
CA ALA A 5 5.32 -8.61 7.68
C ALA A 5 5.04 -7.15 8.05
N LEU A 6 5.72 -6.21 7.40
CA LEU A 6 5.47 -4.79 7.59
C LEU A 6 4.54 -4.28 6.48
N LEU A 7 3.63 -3.36 6.78
CA LEU A 7 2.92 -2.55 5.79
C LEU A 7 3.24 -1.08 6.05
N VAL A 8 4.02 -0.50 5.16
CA VAL A 8 4.67 0.79 5.41
C VAL A 8 4.23 1.81 4.36
N GLY A 9 3.68 2.94 4.80
CA GLY A 9 3.38 4.08 3.93
C GLY A 9 4.51 5.11 3.86
N ASN A 10 4.25 6.26 3.25
CA ASN A 10 5.24 7.30 2.97
C ASN A 10 5.25 8.46 3.97
N HIS A 11 4.53 8.36 5.10
CA HIS A 11 4.37 9.52 5.98
C HIS A 11 5.71 10.08 6.46
N PHE A 12 6.77 9.29 6.63
CA PHE A 12 8.08 9.75 7.05
C PHE A 12 9.04 10.13 5.92
N ASN A 13 8.60 10.10 4.65
CA ASN A 13 9.46 10.46 3.51
C ASN A 13 9.85 11.95 3.51
N ASP A 14 9.02 12.80 4.12
CA ASP A 14 9.26 14.23 4.29
C ASP A 14 10.24 14.58 5.42
N LEU A 15 10.70 13.60 6.21
CA LEU A 15 11.86 13.78 7.10
C LEU A 15 13.16 14.03 6.30
N GLY A 16 13.15 13.73 4.99
CA GLY A 16 14.20 14.07 4.03
C GLY A 16 13.93 15.35 3.24
N THR A 17 14.64 15.53 2.12
CA THR A 17 14.78 16.82 1.41
C THR A 17 13.68 17.17 0.38
N GLY A 18 12.39 17.00 0.69
CA GLY A 18 11.41 17.99 0.18
C GLY A 18 10.55 17.67 -1.05
N VAL A 19 10.08 16.44 -1.26
CA VAL A 19 8.86 16.23 -2.08
C VAL A 19 7.64 16.25 -1.17
N THR A 20 7.06 17.43 -0.96
CA THR A 20 5.72 17.53 -0.34
C THR A 20 4.64 17.12 -1.33
N TRP A 21 3.53 16.58 -0.84
CA TRP A 21 2.37 16.25 -1.65
C TRP A 21 1.80 17.45 -2.41
N THR A 22 1.74 18.63 -1.79
CA THR A 22 1.29 19.87 -2.44
C THR A 22 2.19 20.25 -3.62
N ASN A 23 3.51 20.13 -3.47
CA ASN A 23 4.43 20.38 -4.58
C ASN A 23 4.27 19.38 -5.72
N LEU A 24 3.97 18.11 -5.42
CA LEU A 24 3.70 17.11 -6.44
C LEU A 24 2.39 17.43 -7.19
N LEU A 25 1.32 17.80 -6.48
CA LEU A 25 0.05 18.19 -7.08
C LEU A 25 0.19 19.40 -8.00
N ASN A 26 0.89 20.45 -7.58
CA ASN A 26 1.19 21.61 -8.42
C ASN A 26 1.92 21.21 -9.72
N LYS A 27 2.95 20.36 -9.60
CA LYS A 27 3.70 19.84 -10.75
C LYS A 27 2.82 19.02 -11.70
N ILE A 28 1.89 18.23 -11.16
CA ILE A 28 0.93 17.43 -11.95
C ILE A 28 -0.03 18.37 -12.70
N THR A 29 -0.60 19.38 -12.04
CA THR A 29 -1.51 20.32 -12.72
C THR A 29 -0.79 21.16 -13.77
N ASP A 30 0.47 21.52 -13.52
CA ASP A 30 1.31 22.25 -14.47
C ASP A 30 1.61 21.38 -15.70
N PHE A 31 2.01 20.12 -15.49
CA PHE A 31 2.24 19.15 -16.56
C PHE A 31 0.98 18.95 -17.42
N CYS A 32 -0.19 18.88 -16.77
CA CYS A 32 -1.47 18.74 -17.43
C CYS A 32 -2.01 20.04 -18.07
N GLY A 33 -1.39 21.20 -17.79
CA GLY A 33 -1.83 22.50 -18.28
C GLY A 33 -3.17 22.98 -17.70
N VAL A 34 -3.49 22.58 -16.46
CA VAL A 34 -4.78 22.86 -15.79
C VAL A 34 -4.68 23.59 -14.44
N SER A 35 -3.50 24.13 -14.10
CA SER A 35 -3.25 24.79 -12.80
C SER A 35 -4.14 25.99 -12.51
N GLN A 36 -4.75 26.61 -13.53
CA GLN A 36 -5.67 27.74 -13.35
C GLN A 36 -7.13 27.31 -13.17
N GLN A 37 -7.45 26.03 -13.38
CA GLN A 37 -8.81 25.48 -13.33
C GLN A 37 -9.05 24.64 -12.09
N ILE A 38 -7.99 24.00 -11.58
CA ILE A 38 -8.08 23.07 -10.47
C ILE A 38 -7.75 23.79 -9.18
N VAL A 39 -8.69 23.74 -8.23
CA VAL A 39 -8.49 24.21 -6.86
C VAL A 39 -8.42 23.00 -5.93
N PHE A 40 -7.33 22.90 -5.18
CA PHE A 40 -7.17 21.87 -4.16
C PHE A 40 -8.04 22.20 -2.96
N HIS A 41 -8.77 21.20 -2.47
CA HIS A 41 -9.67 21.36 -1.34
C HIS A 41 -9.53 20.15 -0.43
N ASP A 42 -9.37 20.35 0.87
CA ASP A 42 -9.10 19.27 1.84
C ASP A 42 -10.22 18.21 1.90
N LYS A 43 -11.44 18.59 1.53
CA LYS A 43 -12.60 17.68 1.39
C LYS A 43 -12.61 16.85 0.11
N LYS A 44 -11.77 17.15 -0.88
CA LYS A 44 -11.71 16.42 -2.16
C LYS A 44 -10.58 15.38 -2.06
N PRO A 45 -10.90 14.10 -1.91
CA PRO A 45 -9.88 13.07 -1.78
C PRO A 45 -9.04 12.96 -3.04
N PHE A 46 -7.77 12.58 -2.86
CA PHE A 46 -6.80 12.52 -3.95
C PHE A 46 -7.27 11.70 -5.17
N PRO A 47 -7.89 10.51 -5.02
CA PRO A 47 -8.37 9.78 -6.18
C PRO A 47 -9.36 10.57 -7.05
N LEU A 48 -10.26 11.37 -6.46
CA LEU A 48 -11.16 12.22 -7.25
C LEU A 48 -10.43 13.40 -7.88
N LEU A 49 -9.48 14.00 -7.16
CA LEU A 49 -8.67 15.07 -7.69
C LEU A 49 -7.84 14.61 -8.90
N TYR A 50 -7.30 13.39 -8.86
CA TYR A 50 -6.61 12.79 -9.99
C TYR A 50 -7.52 12.67 -11.22
N GLU A 51 -8.74 12.14 -11.05
CA GLU A 51 -9.72 12.05 -12.15
C GLU A 51 -10.07 13.43 -12.71
N GLU A 52 -10.30 14.41 -11.84
CA GLU A 52 -10.62 15.78 -12.23
C GLU A 52 -9.49 16.43 -13.03
N ILE A 53 -8.23 16.29 -12.59
CA ILE A 53 -7.06 16.80 -13.30
C ILE A 53 -6.97 16.15 -14.69
N PHE A 54 -7.03 14.82 -14.75
CA PHE A 54 -6.87 14.08 -16.00
C PHE A 54 -7.99 14.39 -17.01
N LEU A 55 -9.25 14.38 -16.57
CA LEU A 55 -10.39 14.66 -17.44
C LEU A 55 -10.44 16.12 -17.88
N SER A 56 -10.08 17.07 -16.99
CA SER A 56 -10.00 18.49 -17.37
C SER A 56 -8.93 18.73 -18.43
N ALA A 57 -7.77 18.07 -18.29
CA ALA A 57 -6.70 18.16 -19.27
C ALA A 57 -7.10 17.53 -20.61
N LEU A 58 -7.81 16.40 -20.59
CA LEU A 58 -8.31 15.74 -21.79
C LEU A 58 -9.31 16.62 -22.55
N GLN A 59 -10.27 17.23 -21.84
CA GLN A 59 -11.25 18.14 -22.44
C GLN A 59 -10.61 19.39 -23.06
N ARG A 60 -9.56 19.94 -22.43
CA ARG A 60 -8.90 21.16 -22.88
C ARG A 60 -7.90 20.92 -24.02
N ASN A 61 -7.08 19.88 -23.89
CA ASN A 61 -5.92 19.66 -24.76
C ASN A 61 -6.18 18.59 -25.83
N GLY A 62 -7.32 17.88 -25.75
CA GLY A 62 -7.78 16.87 -26.72
C GLY A 62 -7.03 15.54 -26.71
N ARG A 63 -5.74 15.51 -26.36
CA ARG A 63 -4.90 14.30 -26.32
C ARG A 63 -3.87 14.37 -25.18
N ILE A 64 -4.31 14.14 -23.96
CA ILE A 64 -3.39 13.74 -22.88
C ILE A 64 -3.44 12.22 -22.75
N GLU A 65 -2.29 11.57 -22.90
CA GLU A 65 -2.19 10.14 -22.62
C GLU A 65 -1.93 9.93 -21.14
N GLU A 66 -2.78 9.14 -20.48
CA GLU A 66 -2.60 8.82 -19.07
C GLU A 66 -1.24 8.16 -18.80
N LYS A 67 -0.73 7.38 -19.76
CA LYS A 67 0.62 6.82 -19.70
C LYS A 67 1.69 7.90 -19.50
N ALA A 68 1.61 9.01 -20.22
CA ALA A 68 2.57 10.11 -20.10
C ALA A 68 2.48 10.78 -18.71
N LEU A 69 1.25 10.97 -18.21
CA LEU A 69 1.02 11.49 -16.86
C LEU A 69 1.61 10.56 -15.78
N LYS A 70 1.37 9.25 -15.88
CA LYS A 70 1.93 8.29 -14.92
C LYS A 70 3.46 8.21 -14.99
N ILE A 71 4.06 8.31 -16.19
CA ILE A 71 5.53 8.41 -16.35
C ILE A 71 6.05 9.64 -15.61
N PHE A 72 5.44 10.80 -15.82
CA PHE A 72 5.83 12.02 -15.13
C PHE A 72 5.75 11.87 -13.60
N ILE A 73 4.65 11.30 -13.09
CA ILE A 73 4.46 11.07 -11.65
C ILE A 73 5.54 10.11 -11.12
N ALA A 74 5.82 9.02 -11.85
CA ALA A 74 6.86 8.07 -11.52
C ALA A 74 8.25 8.74 -11.40
N GLU A 75 8.59 9.64 -12.31
CA GLU A 75 9.82 10.42 -12.26
C GLU A 75 9.87 11.38 -11.06
N GLN A 76 8.74 11.95 -10.64
CA GLN A 76 8.73 12.83 -9.46
C GLN A 76 8.89 12.04 -8.16
N VAL A 77 8.19 10.91 -8.01
CA VAL A 77 8.29 10.09 -6.80
C VAL A 77 9.62 9.34 -6.71
N ALA A 78 10.27 9.03 -7.83
CA ALA A 78 11.62 8.45 -7.84
C ALA A 78 12.70 9.39 -7.23
N LYS A 79 12.39 10.68 -7.05
CA LYS A 79 13.28 11.66 -6.40
C LYS A 79 13.21 11.63 -4.87
N ILE A 80 12.30 10.83 -4.29
CA ILE A 80 12.22 10.65 -2.84
C ILE A 80 13.53 10.05 -2.35
N THR A 81 14.15 10.73 -1.38
CA THR A 81 15.42 10.30 -0.79
C THR A 81 15.18 9.46 0.46
N GLN A 82 16.12 8.57 0.72
CA GLN A 82 16.13 7.76 1.93
C GLN A 82 16.46 8.62 3.15
N ASN A 83 16.08 8.11 4.32
CA ASN A 83 16.42 8.66 5.62
C ASN A 83 16.62 7.52 6.62
N GLU A 84 16.99 7.87 7.83
CA GLU A 84 17.31 6.90 8.90
C GLU A 84 16.17 5.94 9.27
N ILE A 85 14.90 6.30 9.03
CA ILE A 85 13.78 5.38 9.25
C ILE A 85 13.78 4.25 8.21
N HIS A 86 14.12 4.55 6.96
CA HIS A 86 14.27 3.52 5.92
C HIS A 86 15.40 2.55 6.28
N GLU A 87 16.52 3.07 6.76
CA GLU A 87 17.67 2.25 7.21
C GLU A 87 17.29 1.38 8.42
N ALA A 88 16.59 1.95 9.40
CA ALA A 88 16.14 1.23 10.57
C ALA A 88 15.12 0.11 10.23
N ILE A 89 14.23 0.33 9.26
CA ILE A 89 13.32 -0.71 8.74
C ILE A 89 14.12 -1.87 8.14
N ARG A 90 15.14 -1.58 7.32
CA ARG A 90 15.98 -2.64 6.73
C ARG A 90 16.79 -3.38 7.79
N ALA A 91 17.25 -2.68 8.83
CA ALA A 91 17.98 -3.28 9.93
C ALA A 91 17.14 -4.30 10.74
N LEU A 92 15.80 -4.19 10.73
CA LEU A 92 14.91 -5.21 11.29
C LEU A 92 14.98 -6.56 10.55
N GLN A 93 15.44 -6.58 9.29
CA GLN A 93 15.46 -7.74 8.40
C GLN A 93 14.11 -8.50 8.35
N PRO A 94 12.98 -7.80 8.09
CA PRO A 94 11.68 -8.47 7.97
C PRO A 94 11.67 -9.43 6.77
N ALA A 95 10.94 -10.54 6.86
CA ALA A 95 10.76 -11.42 5.70
C ALA A 95 10.00 -10.71 4.57
N HIS A 96 9.04 -9.86 4.93
CA HIS A 96 8.17 -9.17 4.00
C HIS A 96 7.97 -7.69 4.38
N VAL A 97 8.04 -6.82 3.37
CA VAL A 97 7.63 -5.41 3.46
C VAL A 97 6.62 -5.14 2.36
N MET A 98 5.41 -4.75 2.74
CA MET A 98 4.37 -4.26 1.85
C MET A 98 4.36 -2.74 1.90
N THR A 99 4.06 -2.10 0.77
CA THR A 99 3.96 -0.65 0.70
C THR A 99 2.98 -0.19 -0.37
N THR A 100 2.33 0.94 -0.13
CA THR A 100 1.59 1.71 -1.15
C THR A 100 2.47 2.76 -1.83
N ASN A 101 3.73 2.91 -1.40
CA ASN A 101 4.69 3.83 -1.98
C ASN A 101 5.12 3.33 -3.36
N TYR A 102 5.34 4.26 -4.29
CA TYR A 102 5.79 3.93 -5.64
C TYR A 102 7.32 3.90 -5.75
N ASP A 103 8.03 4.61 -4.88
CA ASP A 103 9.47 4.72 -4.87
C ASP A 103 10.16 3.55 -4.13
N TYR A 104 11.48 3.50 -4.21
CA TYR A 104 12.28 2.38 -3.71
C TYR A 104 13.09 2.69 -2.45
N SER A 105 12.77 3.78 -1.75
CA SER A 105 13.48 4.21 -0.54
C SER A 105 13.50 3.14 0.56
N LEU A 106 12.41 2.36 0.70
CA LEU A 106 12.31 1.26 1.67
C LEU A 106 13.35 0.15 1.41
N GLN A 107 13.57 -0.22 0.15
CA GLN A 107 14.57 -1.23 -0.21
C GLN A 107 15.98 -0.66 -0.21
N GLY A 108 16.09 0.64 -0.41
CA GLY A 108 17.32 1.41 -0.50
C GLY A 108 18.02 1.37 -1.86
N ILE A 109 17.56 0.52 -2.76
CA ILE A 109 18.03 0.43 -4.14
C ILE A 109 16.86 0.12 -5.06
N ALA A 110 16.85 0.76 -6.23
CA ALA A 110 15.87 0.45 -7.25
C ALA A 110 16.09 -0.98 -7.79
N PRO A 111 15.05 -1.83 -7.80
CA PRO A 111 15.16 -3.20 -8.26
C PRO A 111 15.28 -3.26 -9.79
N ALA A 112 16.10 -4.20 -10.28
CA ALA A 112 16.34 -4.37 -11.72
C ALA A 112 15.11 -4.94 -12.48
N LYS A 113 14.26 -5.71 -11.80
CA LYS A 113 13.06 -6.32 -12.38
C LYS A 113 12.00 -6.64 -11.33
N ASN A 114 10.75 -6.67 -11.76
CA ASN A 114 9.65 -7.31 -11.03
C ASN A 114 9.84 -8.84 -11.05
N LEU A 115 9.77 -9.47 -9.87
CA LEU A 115 9.89 -10.90 -9.63
C LEU A 115 8.54 -11.59 -9.39
N GLY A 116 7.43 -10.88 -9.61
CA GLY A 116 6.08 -11.42 -9.52
C GLY A 116 5.86 -12.60 -10.46
N ILE A 117 5.03 -13.55 -10.03
CA ILE A 117 4.70 -14.76 -10.83
C ILE A 117 3.77 -14.47 -12.01
N VAL A 118 3.27 -13.24 -12.10
CA VAL A 118 2.49 -12.67 -13.21
C VAL A 118 3.16 -11.37 -13.62
N ASN A 119 3.30 -11.16 -14.93
CA ASN A 119 3.73 -9.87 -15.48
C ASN A 119 2.52 -8.91 -15.50
N GLU A 120 2.33 -8.20 -14.39
CA GLU A 120 1.22 -7.26 -14.21
C GLU A 120 1.58 -5.91 -14.84
N THR A 121 0.78 -5.46 -15.80
CA THR A 121 0.87 -4.09 -16.34
C THR A 121 0.09 -3.10 -15.47
N LEU A 122 -1.13 -3.50 -15.10
CA LEU A 122 -2.06 -2.78 -14.22
C LEU A 122 -2.36 -3.67 -13.03
N TYR A 123 -2.66 -3.06 -11.89
CA TYR A 123 -3.11 -3.70 -10.65
C TYR A 123 -2.11 -4.70 -10.06
N SER A 124 -1.56 -4.37 -8.90
CA SER A 124 -0.49 -5.17 -8.30
C SER A 124 -1.06 -6.19 -7.31
N ILE A 125 -1.18 -7.45 -7.73
CA ILE A 125 -1.55 -8.60 -6.88
C ILE A 125 -0.33 -9.45 -6.58
N PHE A 126 0.58 -9.63 -7.54
CA PHE A 126 1.75 -10.49 -7.45
C PHE A 126 3.08 -9.73 -7.54
N ARG A 127 3.06 -8.44 -7.89
CA ARG A 127 4.25 -7.59 -7.99
C ARG A 127 5.08 -7.64 -6.72
N LYS A 128 6.33 -8.07 -6.90
CA LYS A 128 7.31 -8.14 -5.83
C LYS A 128 8.72 -7.97 -6.33
N ASN A 129 9.60 -7.60 -5.42
CA ASN A 129 11.01 -7.42 -5.66
C ASN A 129 11.74 -8.01 -4.45
N GLU A 130 12.97 -8.47 -4.62
CA GLU A 130 13.76 -9.07 -3.54
C GLU A 130 15.05 -8.30 -3.39
N CYS A 131 15.33 -7.86 -2.17
CA CYS A 131 16.60 -7.26 -1.79
C CYS A 131 17.09 -7.96 -0.53
N ASP A 132 18.31 -8.49 -0.59
CA ASP A 132 18.89 -9.37 0.41
C ASP A 132 17.98 -10.57 0.73
N ARG A 133 17.35 -10.57 1.91
CA ARG A 133 16.43 -11.62 2.39
C ARG A 133 15.00 -11.13 2.59
N THR A 134 14.71 -9.89 2.18
CA THR A 134 13.40 -9.26 2.31
C THR A 134 12.69 -9.25 0.96
N THR A 135 11.45 -9.73 0.94
CA THR A 135 10.56 -9.51 -0.20
C THR A 135 9.77 -8.23 -0.02
N TYR A 136 9.85 -7.33 -1.00
CA TYR A 136 9.10 -6.09 -1.07
C TYR A 136 7.91 -6.24 -2.01
N TRP A 137 6.74 -5.80 -1.56
CA TRP A 137 5.49 -5.84 -2.30
C TRP A 137 4.95 -4.43 -2.49
N HIS A 138 4.83 -4.00 -3.74
CA HIS A 138 4.30 -2.68 -4.10
C HIS A 138 2.82 -2.81 -4.49
N LEU A 139 1.94 -2.58 -3.52
CA LEU A 139 0.50 -2.84 -3.62
C LEU A 139 -0.19 -1.98 -4.67
N HIS A 140 0.27 -0.74 -4.83
CA HIS A 140 -0.33 0.27 -5.71
C HIS A 140 0.53 0.57 -6.93
N GLY A 141 1.49 -0.32 -7.25
CA GLY A 141 2.44 -0.13 -8.34
C GLY A 141 3.77 0.50 -7.91
N GLU A 142 4.70 0.63 -8.84
CA GLU A 142 6.06 1.08 -8.58
C GLU A 142 6.58 1.98 -9.73
N SER A 143 7.54 2.86 -9.44
CA SER A 143 7.97 3.91 -10.36
C SER A 143 8.65 3.38 -11.63
N ASN A 144 9.31 2.22 -11.58
CA ASN A 144 9.88 1.62 -12.80
C ASN A 144 8.80 1.05 -13.75
N TYR A 145 7.55 0.91 -13.28
CA TYR A 145 6.42 0.43 -14.08
C TYR A 145 5.26 1.42 -14.00
N PRO A 146 5.35 2.60 -14.63
CA PRO A 146 4.41 3.71 -14.40
C PRO A 146 2.94 3.35 -14.62
N LEU A 147 2.63 2.49 -15.59
CA LEU A 147 1.24 2.07 -15.85
C LEU A 147 0.59 1.38 -14.64
N SER A 148 1.39 0.75 -13.77
CA SER A 148 0.92 0.06 -12.58
C SER A 148 0.51 0.97 -11.43
N ILE A 149 0.84 2.27 -11.50
CA ILE A 149 0.56 3.24 -10.44
C ILE A 149 -0.96 3.46 -10.32
N ASN A 150 -1.52 3.21 -9.14
CA ASN A 150 -2.92 3.43 -8.80
C ASN A 150 -3.10 4.81 -8.14
N LEU A 151 -3.83 5.72 -8.79
CA LEU A 151 -4.03 7.10 -8.31
C LEU A 151 -5.51 7.47 -8.23
N GLY A 152 -6.23 7.33 -9.35
CA GLY A 152 -7.67 7.57 -9.46
C GLY A 152 -8.60 6.44 -9.00
N TYR A 153 -9.89 6.75 -8.84
CA TYR A 153 -10.91 5.78 -8.42
C TYR A 153 -11.17 4.68 -9.44
N GLU A 154 -10.95 4.96 -10.74
CA GLU A 154 -10.98 3.92 -11.77
C GLU A 154 -10.00 2.79 -11.41
N HIS A 155 -8.78 3.18 -11.04
CA HIS A 155 -7.73 2.23 -10.66
C HIS A 155 -8.04 1.47 -9.38
N TYR A 156 -8.50 2.16 -8.33
CA TYR A 156 -8.85 1.53 -7.05
C TYR A 156 -9.97 0.50 -7.24
N CYS A 157 -10.98 0.80 -8.07
CA CYS A 157 -12.04 -0.15 -8.40
C CYS A 157 -11.52 -1.37 -9.17
N GLY A 158 -10.66 -1.16 -10.16
CA GLY A 158 -10.00 -2.24 -10.90
C GLY A 158 -9.10 -3.11 -10.03
N GLN A 159 -8.32 -2.49 -9.14
CA GLN A 159 -7.50 -3.19 -8.13
C GLN A 159 -8.38 -4.07 -7.23
N LEU A 160 -9.43 -3.50 -6.65
CA LEU A 160 -10.37 -4.23 -5.79
C LEU A 160 -11.02 -5.41 -6.53
N GLN A 161 -11.39 -5.24 -7.80
CA GLN A 161 -11.93 -6.34 -8.60
C GLN A 161 -10.93 -7.50 -8.73
N ASN A 162 -9.66 -7.20 -9.01
CA ASN A 162 -8.59 -8.20 -9.10
C ASN A 162 -8.33 -8.89 -7.75
N MET A 163 -8.32 -8.12 -6.67
CA MET A 163 -8.22 -8.66 -5.31
C MET A 163 -9.39 -9.59 -4.98
N ARG A 164 -10.62 -9.22 -5.32
CA ARG A 164 -11.80 -10.09 -5.14
C ARG A 164 -11.72 -11.37 -5.95
N ASN A 165 -11.23 -11.28 -7.19
CA ASN A 165 -11.00 -12.46 -8.01
C ASN A 165 -9.97 -13.38 -7.36
N TYR A 166 -8.84 -12.84 -6.89
CA TYR A 166 -7.83 -13.61 -6.19
C TYR A 166 -8.33 -14.31 -4.92
N VAL A 167 -9.10 -13.59 -4.10
CA VAL A 167 -9.49 -14.06 -2.78
C VAL A 167 -10.73 -14.96 -2.81
N VAL A 168 -11.75 -14.57 -3.58
CA VAL A 168 -13.11 -15.12 -3.47
C VAL A 168 -13.51 -15.96 -4.67
N ASN A 169 -13.30 -15.45 -5.89
CA ASN A 169 -13.84 -16.08 -7.10
C ASN A 169 -12.88 -17.10 -7.71
N GLY A 170 -11.58 -16.98 -7.44
CA GLY A 170 -10.52 -17.66 -8.17
C GLY A 170 -10.02 -16.80 -9.34
N THR A 171 -8.85 -17.17 -9.87
CA THR A 171 -8.18 -16.39 -10.92
C THR A 171 -8.06 -17.13 -12.24
N SER A 172 -8.00 -16.36 -13.32
CA SER A 172 -7.86 -16.86 -14.69
C SER A 172 -6.52 -16.45 -15.33
N TYR A 173 -5.51 -16.07 -14.53
CA TYR A 173 -4.18 -15.73 -15.06
C TYR A 173 -3.61 -16.87 -15.91
N GLN A 174 -2.93 -16.51 -17.00
CA GLN A 174 -2.32 -17.48 -17.92
C GLN A 174 -1.11 -18.20 -17.30
N SER A 175 -0.46 -17.58 -16.31
CA SER A 175 0.69 -18.17 -15.62
C SER A 175 0.32 -19.48 -14.92
N ARG A 176 1.00 -20.57 -15.29
CA ARG A 176 0.80 -21.89 -14.67
C ARG A 176 1.26 -21.95 -13.21
N LEU A 177 2.04 -20.97 -12.77
CA LEU A 177 2.52 -20.86 -11.39
C LEU A 177 1.41 -20.37 -10.44
N VAL A 178 0.44 -19.61 -10.96
CA VAL A 178 -0.66 -19.06 -10.15
C VAL A 178 -1.65 -20.17 -9.79
N LYS A 179 -1.97 -20.29 -8.50
CA LYS A 179 -3.07 -21.16 -8.08
C LYS A 179 -4.39 -20.51 -8.47
N LYS A 180 -5.19 -21.24 -9.25
CA LYS A 180 -6.48 -20.75 -9.76
C LYS A 180 -7.57 -20.75 -8.70
N ASP A 181 -7.50 -21.69 -7.75
CA ASP A 181 -8.44 -21.76 -6.64
C ASP A 181 -8.42 -20.47 -5.81
N PRO A 182 -9.60 -19.97 -5.37
CA PRO A 182 -9.69 -18.80 -4.49
C PRO A 182 -8.80 -18.94 -3.26
N LEU A 183 -8.22 -17.83 -2.78
CA LEU A 183 -7.48 -17.84 -1.51
C LEU A 183 -8.32 -18.40 -0.36
N GLU A 184 -9.63 -18.08 -0.29
CA GLU A 184 -10.54 -18.60 0.75
C GLU A 184 -10.50 -20.14 0.82
N LYS A 185 -10.49 -20.79 -0.34
CA LYS A 185 -10.43 -22.26 -0.44
C LYS A 185 -9.05 -22.79 -0.06
N ARG A 186 -7.99 -22.17 -0.58
CA ARG A 186 -6.59 -22.56 -0.27
C ARG A 186 -6.27 -22.45 1.22
N LEU A 187 -6.81 -21.44 1.90
CA LEU A 187 -6.65 -21.26 3.35
C LEU A 187 -7.42 -22.28 4.20
N ALA A 188 -8.44 -22.94 3.63
CA ALA A 188 -9.20 -23.98 4.32
C ALA A 188 -8.56 -25.38 4.19
N GLU A 189 -7.61 -25.55 3.28
CA GLU A 189 -6.89 -26.81 3.09
C GLU A 189 -5.89 -27.07 4.23
N LYS A 190 -5.66 -28.35 4.57
CA LYS A 190 -4.70 -28.73 5.61
C LYS A 190 -3.27 -28.58 5.07
N GLY A 191 -2.51 -27.64 5.60
CA GLY A 191 -1.07 -27.48 5.28
C GLY A 191 -0.62 -26.02 5.37
N SER A 192 0.67 -25.79 5.07
CA SER A 192 1.21 -24.44 4.93
C SER A 192 0.82 -23.86 3.57
N LEU A 193 0.17 -22.69 3.55
CA LEU A 193 -0.09 -21.94 2.33
C LEU A 193 1.24 -21.47 1.71
N ALA A 194 1.47 -21.80 0.44
CA ALA A 194 2.55 -21.20 -0.32
C ALA A 194 2.18 -19.75 -0.68
N ILE A 195 2.95 -18.78 -0.18
CA ILE A 195 2.73 -17.35 -0.44
C ILE A 195 2.96 -17.05 -1.92
N GLN A 196 1.92 -16.53 -2.59
CA GLN A 196 1.98 -16.09 -3.98
C GLN A 196 1.76 -14.58 -4.10
N SER A 197 0.95 -14.00 -3.20
CA SER A 197 0.56 -12.60 -3.21
C SER A 197 0.80 -11.97 -1.84
N TRP A 198 1.01 -10.66 -1.82
CA TRP A 198 0.98 -9.86 -0.59
C TRP A 198 -0.33 -10.02 0.19
N ILE A 199 -1.44 -10.31 -0.50
CA ILE A 199 -2.76 -10.52 0.11
C ILE A 199 -2.73 -11.71 1.07
N ASP A 200 -1.94 -12.75 0.74
CA ASP A 200 -1.81 -13.96 1.56
C ASP A 200 -1.25 -13.63 2.95
N LEU A 201 -0.38 -12.60 3.04
CA LEU A 201 0.27 -12.19 4.28
C LEU A 201 -0.74 -11.72 5.33
N PHE A 202 -1.83 -11.07 4.92
CA PHE A 202 -2.90 -10.66 5.83
C PHE A 202 -3.56 -11.85 6.55
N PHE A 203 -3.52 -13.05 5.98
CA PHE A 203 -4.12 -14.25 6.58
C PHE A 203 -3.12 -15.17 7.27
N THR A 204 -1.81 -14.93 7.10
CA THR A 204 -0.76 -15.90 7.46
C THR A 204 0.38 -15.32 8.32
N HIS A 205 0.58 -14.00 8.31
CA HIS A 205 1.70 -13.33 8.97
C HIS A 205 1.22 -12.25 9.92
N ASP A 206 1.95 -11.99 10.99
CA ASP A 206 1.66 -10.83 11.82
C ASP A 206 2.00 -9.57 11.04
N VAL A 207 0.99 -8.73 10.76
CA VAL A 207 1.14 -7.53 9.92
C VAL A 207 1.24 -6.30 10.79
N HIS A 208 2.33 -5.54 10.65
CA HIS A 208 2.56 -4.29 11.37
C HIS A 208 2.41 -3.09 10.42
N ILE A 209 1.37 -2.29 10.63
CA ILE A 209 0.99 -1.16 9.77
C ILE A 209 1.44 0.16 10.41
N PHE A 210 2.32 0.91 9.74
CA PHE A 210 2.76 2.23 10.18
C PHE A 210 3.19 3.10 9.00
N GLY A 211 3.25 4.42 9.20
CA GLY A 211 3.57 5.35 8.10
C GLY A 211 2.47 5.46 7.03
N LEU A 212 1.36 4.75 7.20
CA LEU A 212 0.22 4.71 6.31
C LEU A 212 -1.01 5.27 7.03
N GLY A 213 -1.61 6.33 6.48
CA GLY A 213 -2.83 6.93 7.02
C GLY A 213 -3.99 5.94 7.03
N LEU A 214 -4.14 5.18 5.93
CA LEU A 214 -5.28 4.29 5.68
C LEU A 214 -6.60 5.06 5.81
N ASP A 215 -6.71 6.13 5.03
CA ASP A 215 -7.94 6.90 4.95
C ASP A 215 -9.04 6.05 4.28
N PHE A 216 -10.27 6.56 4.24
CA PHE A 216 -11.39 5.76 3.69
C PHE A 216 -11.35 5.61 2.17
N VAL A 217 -10.36 6.21 1.50
CA VAL A 217 -10.19 6.14 0.05
C VAL A 217 -9.41 4.90 -0.36
N GLU A 218 -8.60 4.32 0.53
CA GLU A 218 -7.92 3.04 0.43
C GLU A 218 -8.92 1.87 0.58
N ASN A 219 -9.97 1.91 -0.24
CA ASN A 219 -11.13 1.03 -0.19
C ASN A 219 -10.77 -0.46 -0.40
N ASP A 220 -9.70 -0.72 -1.15
CA ASP A 220 -9.14 -2.03 -1.43
C ASP A 220 -8.55 -2.68 -0.17
N LEU A 221 -7.79 -1.93 0.61
CA LEU A 221 -7.25 -2.35 1.91
C LEU A 221 -8.33 -2.45 2.98
N TRP A 222 -9.27 -1.51 3.04
CA TRP A 222 -10.42 -1.60 3.94
C TRP A 222 -11.29 -2.82 3.63
N TRP A 223 -11.51 -3.11 2.35
CA TRP A 223 -12.19 -4.32 1.93
C TRP A 223 -11.44 -5.56 2.39
N LEU A 224 -10.12 -5.62 2.25
CA LEU A 224 -9.33 -6.78 2.67
C LEU A 224 -9.39 -7.02 4.18
N LEU A 225 -9.22 -5.98 5.00
CA LEU A 225 -9.36 -6.05 6.46
C LEU A 225 -10.76 -6.54 6.86
N THR A 226 -11.80 -5.97 6.24
CA THR A 226 -13.21 -6.33 6.49
C THR A 226 -13.52 -7.74 6.06
N TYR A 227 -13.06 -8.15 4.89
CA TYR A 227 -13.27 -9.49 4.39
C TYR A 227 -12.56 -10.52 5.28
N ARG A 228 -11.34 -10.23 5.73
CA ARG A 228 -10.60 -11.05 6.69
C ARG A 228 -11.37 -11.20 8.01
N ALA A 229 -11.80 -10.10 8.61
CA ALA A 229 -12.54 -10.10 9.88
C ALA A 229 -13.86 -10.87 9.77
N ARG A 230 -14.62 -10.65 8.70
CA ARG A 230 -15.88 -11.39 8.44
C ARG A 230 -15.65 -12.88 8.21
N SER A 231 -14.55 -13.25 7.55
CA SER A 231 -14.19 -14.66 7.35
C SER A 231 -13.84 -15.35 8.66
N LYS A 232 -13.20 -14.63 9.59
CA LYS A 232 -12.87 -15.08 10.95
C LYS A 232 -14.11 -15.23 11.83
N PHE A 233 -14.90 -14.15 12.00
CA PHE A 233 -15.93 -14.09 13.04
C PHE A 233 -17.32 -14.51 12.59
N TYR A 234 -17.71 -14.19 11.35
CA TYR A 234 -19.08 -14.41 10.89
C TYR A 234 -19.21 -15.77 10.20
N LYS A 235 -18.34 -16.06 9.25
CA LYS A 235 -18.42 -17.32 8.48
C LYS A 235 -17.74 -18.49 9.18
N ASN A 236 -16.76 -18.22 10.05
CA ASN A 236 -15.88 -19.19 10.69
C ASN A 236 -15.30 -20.25 9.71
N LYS A 237 -15.00 -19.81 8.49
CA LYS A 237 -14.57 -20.71 7.39
C LYS A 237 -13.08 -20.99 7.37
N ILE A 238 -12.29 -20.10 7.96
CA ILE A 238 -10.82 -20.13 7.93
C ILE A 238 -10.30 -19.89 9.34
N GLN A 239 -9.33 -20.70 9.76
CA GLN A 239 -8.63 -20.48 11.03
C GLN A 239 -7.55 -19.41 10.87
N ILE A 240 -7.90 -18.17 11.19
CA ILE A 240 -6.98 -17.03 11.12
C ILE A 240 -6.39 -16.77 12.51
N LYS A 241 -5.11 -17.12 12.68
CA LYS A 241 -4.38 -17.03 13.97
C LYS A 241 -3.46 -15.83 14.09
N ASN A 242 -3.00 -15.27 12.96
CA ASN A 242 -2.13 -14.10 12.95
C ASN A 242 -2.86 -12.83 13.43
N LYS A 243 -2.07 -11.83 13.79
CA LYS A 243 -2.52 -10.51 14.26
C LYS A 243 -2.20 -9.43 13.25
N ILE A 244 -2.94 -8.33 13.33
CA ILE A 244 -2.66 -7.11 12.57
C ILE A 244 -2.56 -5.99 13.58
N TYR A 245 -1.51 -5.19 13.49
CA TYR A 245 -1.24 -4.07 14.38
C TYR A 245 -1.25 -2.78 13.59
N TYR A 246 -1.89 -1.74 14.13
CA TYR A 246 -1.84 -0.39 13.59
C TYR A 246 -1.21 0.54 14.62
N TYR A 247 -0.11 1.19 14.23
CA TYR A 247 0.62 2.10 15.09
C TYR A 247 0.16 3.53 14.87
N ILE A 248 -0.18 4.22 15.96
CA ILE A 248 -0.63 5.61 15.95
C ILE A 248 0.04 6.43 17.06
N PRO A 249 0.40 7.71 16.81
CA PRO A 249 0.74 8.66 17.86
C PRO A 249 -0.43 8.85 18.86
N LYS A 250 -0.14 8.88 20.16
CA LYS A 250 -1.14 9.15 21.21
C LYS A 250 -1.95 10.42 20.94
N ASP A 251 -1.30 11.47 20.44
CA ASP A 251 -1.90 12.77 20.17
C ASP A 251 -2.98 12.73 19.07
N TYR A 252 -2.94 11.74 18.18
CA TYR A 252 -3.92 11.56 17.11
C TYR A 252 -5.03 10.56 17.44
N VAL A 253 -5.01 9.94 18.62
CA VAL A 253 -6.02 8.94 19.00
C VAL A 253 -7.42 9.56 19.02
N SER A 254 -7.58 10.70 19.70
CA SER A 254 -8.88 11.36 19.82
C SER A 254 -9.45 11.82 18.49
N SER A 255 -8.61 12.43 17.63
CA SER A 255 -9.04 12.89 16.30
C SER A 255 -9.29 11.75 15.32
N SER A 256 -8.72 10.56 15.55
CA SER A 256 -8.86 9.38 14.69
C SER A 256 -9.86 8.35 15.21
N GLN A 257 -10.65 8.67 16.25
CA GLN A 257 -11.46 7.70 16.99
C GLN A 257 -12.38 6.87 16.08
N TYR A 258 -13.06 7.52 15.14
CA TYR A 258 -13.96 6.86 14.18
C TYR A 258 -13.25 5.76 13.35
N LYS A 259 -11.98 6.01 12.96
CA LYS A 259 -11.15 5.06 12.22
C LYS A 259 -10.63 3.95 13.14
N LEU A 260 -10.22 4.30 14.36
CA LEU A 260 -9.75 3.33 15.36
C LEU A 260 -10.85 2.34 15.78
N ASP A 261 -12.10 2.79 15.88
CA ASP A 261 -13.24 1.92 16.17
C ASP A 261 -13.48 0.93 15.04
N LEU A 262 -13.36 1.37 13.78
CA LEU A 262 -13.44 0.48 12.63
C LEU A 262 -12.28 -0.53 12.61
N PHE A 263 -11.06 -0.11 12.92
CA PHE A 263 -9.92 -1.03 13.05
C PHE A 263 -10.16 -2.11 14.11
N LYS A 264 -10.63 -1.74 15.29
CA LYS A 264 -10.97 -2.69 16.36
C LYS A 264 -12.05 -3.68 15.91
N ALA A 265 -13.10 -3.19 15.24
CA ALA A 265 -14.15 -4.05 14.67
C ALA A 265 -13.59 -5.04 13.62
N ASN A 266 -12.52 -4.66 12.94
CA ASN A 266 -11.79 -5.49 11.99
C ASN A 266 -10.71 -6.39 12.64
N ASN A 267 -10.68 -6.46 13.98
CA ASN A 267 -9.69 -7.22 14.75
C ASN A 267 -8.25 -6.82 14.38
N VAL A 268 -8.03 -5.51 14.35
CA VAL A 268 -6.72 -4.86 14.30
C VAL A 268 -6.40 -4.33 15.70
N GLU A 269 -5.22 -4.67 16.21
CA GLU A 269 -4.70 -4.21 17.50
C GLU A 269 -4.10 -2.81 17.34
N ILE A 270 -4.54 -1.86 18.17
CA ILE A 270 -4.04 -0.48 18.10
C ILE A 270 -2.88 -0.32 19.08
N VAL A 271 -1.71 0.05 18.57
CA VAL A 271 -0.53 0.36 19.38
C VAL A 271 -0.34 1.87 19.41
N GLN A 272 -0.42 2.44 20.61
CA GLN A 272 -0.37 3.89 20.83
C GLN A 272 0.96 4.28 21.46
N LEU A 273 1.77 5.05 20.74
CA LEU A 273 3.10 5.47 21.19
C LEU A 273 3.18 7.00 21.32
N PRO A 274 4.00 7.55 22.22
CA PRO A 274 4.22 8.98 22.30
C PRO A 274 4.86 9.51 21.01
N MET A 275 4.60 10.78 20.66
CA MET A 275 5.24 11.46 19.53
C MET A 275 5.94 12.74 19.98
N PRO A 276 7.11 12.66 20.63
CA PRO A 276 7.91 13.83 20.96
C PRO A 276 8.38 14.58 19.69
N SER A 277 8.69 13.80 18.66
CA SER A 277 8.90 14.27 17.29
C SER A 277 8.49 13.16 16.32
N LYS A 278 8.31 13.52 15.05
CA LYS A 278 7.97 12.55 13.99
C LYS A 278 9.05 11.46 13.86
N LEU A 279 10.32 11.84 13.97
CA LEU A 279 11.44 10.90 13.95
C LEU A 279 11.42 9.94 15.16
N GLU A 280 11.31 10.48 16.37
CA GLU A 280 11.33 9.69 17.61
C GLU A 280 10.14 8.73 17.69
N TYR A 281 8.99 9.13 17.14
CA TYR A 281 7.83 8.25 17.02
C TYR A 281 8.15 7.00 16.18
N TYR A 282 8.71 7.16 14.98
CA TYR A 282 9.01 6.01 14.12
C TYR A 282 10.16 5.15 14.67
N ARG A 283 11.15 5.75 15.35
CA ARG A 283 12.15 4.99 16.11
C ARG A 283 11.48 4.12 17.18
N SER A 284 10.52 4.67 17.92
CA SER A 284 9.77 3.94 18.95
C SER A 284 8.92 2.79 18.35
N VAL A 285 8.30 3.00 17.18
CA VAL A 285 7.57 1.95 16.45
C VAL A 285 8.50 0.80 16.09
N ILE A 286 9.66 1.11 15.51
CA ILE A 286 10.64 0.11 15.07
C ILE A 286 11.19 -0.66 16.27
N GLN A 287 11.51 0.02 17.37
CA GLN A 287 11.95 -0.61 18.61
C GLN A 287 10.87 -1.56 19.17
N TYR A 288 9.62 -1.12 19.23
CA TYR A 288 8.51 -1.96 19.68
C TYR A 288 8.37 -3.24 18.85
N ILE A 289 8.46 -3.13 17.51
CA ILE A 289 8.41 -4.28 16.60
C ILE A 289 9.59 -5.23 16.83
N HIS A 290 10.78 -4.71 17.14
CA HIS A 290 11.95 -5.52 17.41
C HIS A 290 11.80 -6.38 18.68
N GLU A 291 11.18 -5.81 19.71
CA GLU A 291 11.01 -6.43 21.03
C GLU A 291 9.96 -7.56 21.05
N ILE A 292 8.85 -7.44 20.30
CA ILE A 292 7.73 -8.41 20.25
C ILE A 292 7.99 -9.63 19.39
#